data_AF-A0A8T7BJG8-F1
#
_entry.id   AF-A0A8T7BJG8-F1
#
_cell.length_a   1.000
_cell.length_b   1.000
_cell.length_c   1.000
_cell.angle_alpha   90.00
_cell.angle_beta   90.00
_cell.angle_gamma   90.00
#
_symmetry.space_group_name_H-M   'P 1'
#
loop_
_entity.id
_entity.type
_entity.pdbx_description
1 polymer ?
#
loop_
_entity_poly.entity_id
_entity_poly.type
_entity_poly.pdbx_seq_one_letter_code
_entity_poly.pdbx_strand_id
1 'polypeptide(L)'
;MRYLILTTLLIMSTPAWADLQKAMDSMCDKMKTCSVAEIKKQELPPEMAPMIEAMFDGMCKTWMGPYAEALGKAGLEDKAEACVESVVSESCEDLMSREGDFTSPECEEFKKAADEAGVEVD
;
A
#
# COMPACT_ATOMS: atom_id res chain seq x y z
N MET A 1 -14.40 -52.70 2.91
CA MET A 1 -15.01 -51.36 2.71
C MET A 1 -14.15 -50.37 3.48
N ARG A 2 -13.20 -49.66 2.87
CA ARG A 2 -13.39 -48.52 1.95
C ARG A 2 -14.14 -47.35 2.59
N TYR A 3 -13.67 -46.90 3.76
CA TYR A 3 -13.85 -45.51 4.17
C TYR A 3 -12.58 -44.75 3.78
N LEU A 4 -12.55 -44.34 2.51
CA LEU A 4 -11.75 -43.23 2.04
C LEU A 4 -12.25 -41.99 2.80
N ILE A 5 -11.64 -41.71 3.95
CA ILE A 5 -11.80 -40.43 4.62
C ILE A 5 -11.04 -39.42 3.75
N LEU A 6 -11.75 -38.84 2.78
CA LEU A 6 -11.37 -37.62 2.09
C LEU A 6 -11.32 -36.50 3.14
N THR A 7 -10.21 -36.38 3.84
CA THR A 7 -9.79 -35.13 4.49
C THR A 7 -9.47 -34.15 3.37
N THR A 8 -10.52 -33.52 2.85
CA THR A 8 -10.43 -32.32 2.03
C THR A 8 -9.89 -31.23 2.94
N LEU A 9 -8.57 -31.05 2.88
CA LEU A 9 -7.87 -29.90 3.42
C LEU A 9 -8.40 -28.69 2.65
N LEU A 10 -9.45 -28.07 3.18
CA LEU A 10 -9.99 -26.80 2.69
C LEU A 10 -8.94 -25.74 3.02
N ILE A 11 -8.01 -25.53 2.08
CA ILE A 11 -7.07 -24.42 2.14
C ILE A 11 -7.94 -23.17 1.99
N MET A 12 -8.17 -22.48 3.10
CA MET A 12 -8.75 -21.14 3.09
C MET A 12 -7.70 -20.22 2.48
N SER A 13 -7.69 -20.10 1.16
CA SER A 13 -6.98 -19.01 0.48
C SER A 13 -7.68 -17.72 0.87
N THR A 14 -6.99 -16.85 1.61
CA THR A 14 -7.44 -15.47 1.79
C THR A 14 -7.53 -14.81 0.41
N PRO A 15 -8.54 -13.97 0.16
CA PRO A 15 -8.61 -13.23 -1.09
C PRO A 15 -7.45 -12.25 -1.13
N ALA A 16 -6.64 -12.29 -2.19
CA ALA A 16 -5.49 -11.40 -2.41
C ALA A 16 -5.85 -9.90 -2.27
N TRP A 17 -7.10 -9.55 -2.54
CA TRP A 17 -7.67 -8.22 -2.27
C TRP A 17 -7.56 -7.76 -0.81
N ALA A 18 -7.74 -8.65 0.17
CA ALA A 18 -7.66 -8.30 1.59
C ALA A 18 -6.21 -8.00 2.02
N ASP A 19 -5.25 -8.71 1.45
CA ASP A 19 -3.83 -8.53 1.73
C ASP A 19 -3.34 -7.21 1.09
N LEU A 20 -3.74 -6.92 -0.15
CA LEU A 20 -3.50 -5.61 -0.78
C LEU A 20 -4.10 -4.44 0.03
N GLN A 21 -5.36 -4.56 0.48
CA GLN A 21 -6.00 -3.51 1.26
C GLN A 21 -5.22 -3.21 2.55
N LYS A 22 -4.70 -4.25 3.20
CA LYS A 22 -3.86 -4.10 4.39
C LYS A 22 -2.50 -3.48 4.08
N ALA A 23 -1.89 -3.82 2.96
CA ALA A 23 -0.65 -3.18 2.50
C ALA A 23 -0.86 -1.68 2.27
N MET A 24 -1.96 -1.31 1.60
CA MET A 24 -2.35 0.07 1.36
C MET A 24 -2.56 0.86 2.67
N ASP A 25 -3.25 0.26 3.66
CA ASP A 25 -3.39 0.86 5.00
C ASP A 25 -2.01 1.08 5.67
N SER A 26 -1.08 0.12 5.54
CA SER A 26 0.28 0.24 6.06
C SER A 26 1.07 1.37 5.38
N MET A 27 0.89 1.57 4.07
CA MET A 27 1.49 2.69 3.34
C MET A 27 1.01 4.02 3.88
N CYS A 28 -0.29 4.11 4.13
CA CYS A 28 -0.93 5.28 4.70
C CYS A 28 -0.41 5.64 6.08
N ASP A 29 -0.33 4.67 6.97
CA ASP A 29 0.23 4.86 8.31
C ASP A 29 1.70 5.29 8.25
N LYS A 30 2.46 4.73 7.31
CA LYS A 30 3.85 5.14 7.07
C LYS A 30 3.95 6.60 6.63
N MET A 31 3.21 7.00 5.61
CA MET A 31 3.25 8.37 5.08
C MET A 31 2.79 9.39 6.12
N LYS A 32 1.75 9.07 6.89
CA LYS A 32 1.30 9.88 8.03
C LYS A 32 2.41 10.03 9.07
N THR A 33 3.01 8.92 9.49
CA THR A 33 4.06 8.92 10.52
C THR A 33 5.28 9.72 10.06
N CYS A 34 5.71 9.54 8.81
CA CYS A 34 6.85 10.26 8.25
C CYS A 34 6.57 11.76 8.12
N SER A 35 5.37 12.12 7.67
CA SER A 35 4.98 13.53 7.56
C SER A 35 4.92 14.21 8.92
N VAL A 36 4.32 13.57 9.94
CA VAL A 36 4.29 14.11 11.31
C VAL A 36 5.70 14.23 11.89
N ALA A 37 6.59 13.27 11.61
CA ALA A 37 7.98 13.34 12.05
C ALA A 37 8.71 14.53 11.41
N GLU A 38 8.51 14.78 10.11
CA GLU A 38 9.08 15.96 9.44
C GLU A 38 8.47 17.28 9.95
N ILE A 39 7.16 17.33 10.19
CA ILE A 39 6.49 18.49 10.77
C ILE A 39 7.03 18.83 12.15
N LYS A 40 7.38 17.82 12.96
CA LYS A 40 8.01 18.05 14.28
C LYS A 40 9.44 18.55 14.18
N LYS A 41 10.15 18.28 13.08
CA LYS A 41 11.47 18.85 12.79
C LYS A 41 11.36 20.30 12.31
N GLN A 42 10.28 20.64 11.62
CA GLN A 42 9.94 22.02 11.29
C GLN A 42 9.36 22.69 12.55
N GLU A 43 9.66 23.96 12.82
CA GLU A 43 9.14 24.69 14.00
C GLU A 43 7.65 25.06 13.84
N LEU A 44 6.83 24.13 13.35
CA LEU A 44 5.41 24.33 13.12
C LEU A 44 4.65 24.29 14.46
N PRO A 45 3.59 25.11 14.62
CA PRO A 45 2.73 25.04 15.79
C PRO A 45 2.19 23.62 16.00
N PRO A 46 2.29 23.04 17.22
CA PRO A 46 1.85 21.67 17.50
C PRO A 46 0.34 21.46 17.26
N GLU A 47 -0.41 22.56 17.21
CA GLU A 47 -1.85 22.65 16.95
C GLU A 47 -2.21 22.22 15.51
N MET A 48 -1.23 22.25 14.59
CA MET A 48 -1.44 21.84 13.19
C MET A 48 -1.23 20.33 12.94
N ALA A 49 -0.52 19.63 13.83
CA ALA A 49 -0.30 18.18 13.71
C ALA A 49 -1.61 17.37 13.56
N PRO A 50 -2.64 17.54 14.43
CA PRO A 50 -3.89 16.78 14.30
C PRO A 50 -4.67 17.13 13.02
N MET A 51 -4.53 18.36 12.50
CA MET A 51 -5.17 18.76 11.25
C MET A 51 -4.53 18.05 10.06
N ILE A 52 -3.20 17.92 10.07
CA ILE A 52 -2.44 17.24 9.01
C ILE A 52 -2.66 15.72 9.07
N GLU A 53 -2.67 15.14 10.27
CA GLU A 53 -3.03 13.73 10.47
C GLU A 53 -4.41 13.40 9.90
N ALA A 54 -5.41 14.25 10.15
CA ALA A 54 -6.76 14.06 9.62
C ALA A 54 -6.81 14.18 8.09
N MET A 55 -5.96 15.01 7.49
CA MET A 55 -5.85 15.15 6.03
C MET A 55 -5.32 13.86 5.39
N PHE A 56 -4.26 13.27 5.95
CA PHE A 56 -3.72 11.99 5.47
C PHE A 56 -4.74 10.84 5.63
N ASP A 57 -5.41 10.75 6.78
CA ASP A 57 -6.46 9.74 7.00
C ASP A 57 -7.60 9.85 5.97
N GLY A 58 -7.95 11.08 5.57
CA GLY A 58 -8.96 11.34 4.53
C GLY A 58 -8.50 10.96 3.13
N MET A 59 -7.26 11.29 2.77
CA MET A 59 -6.65 10.90 1.48
C MET A 59 -6.56 9.38 1.35
N CYS A 60 -6.10 8.71 2.40
CA CYS A 60 -5.95 7.27 2.45
C CYS A 60 -7.24 6.51 2.20
N LYS A 61 -8.32 6.90 2.88
CA LYS A 61 -9.63 6.26 2.70
C LYS A 61 -10.25 6.52 1.33
N THR A 62 -9.93 7.65 0.71
CA THR A 62 -10.57 8.08 -0.53
C THR A 62 -9.85 7.59 -1.78
N TRP A 63 -8.51 7.61 -1.78
CA TRP A 63 -7.71 7.26 -2.96
C TRP A 63 -7.43 5.76 -3.08
N MET A 64 -7.26 5.05 -1.96
CA MET A 64 -6.77 3.68 -2.02
C MET A 64 -7.85 2.62 -2.31
N GLY A 65 -9.11 2.89 -1.96
CA GLY A 65 -10.22 1.95 -2.17
C GLY A 65 -10.46 1.60 -3.65
N PRO A 66 -10.66 2.59 -4.54
CA PRO A 66 -10.85 2.34 -5.97
C PRO A 66 -9.62 1.69 -6.64
N TYR A 67 -8.42 2.04 -6.18
CA TYR A 67 -7.16 1.44 -6.65
C TYR A 67 -7.10 -0.05 -6.32
N ALA A 68 -7.38 -0.44 -5.07
CA ALA A 68 -7.38 -1.85 -4.67
C ALA A 68 -8.38 -2.70 -5.46
N GLU A 69 -9.56 -2.15 -5.81
CA GLU A 69 -10.54 -2.85 -6.64
C GLU A 69 -10.08 -2.99 -8.10
N ALA A 70 -9.50 -1.95 -8.70
CA ALA A 70 -8.99 -1.99 -10.06
C ALA A 70 -7.84 -2.99 -10.21
N LEU A 71 -6.91 -2.98 -9.25
CA LEU A 71 -5.81 -3.93 -9.16
C LEU A 71 -6.29 -5.36 -8.94
N GLY A 72 -7.32 -5.53 -8.12
CA GLY A 72 -8.01 -6.81 -7.93
C GLY A 72 -8.59 -7.40 -9.22
N LYS A 73 -9.22 -6.56 -10.03
CA LYS A 73 -9.77 -6.98 -11.33
C LYS A 73 -8.70 -7.31 -12.36
N ALA A 74 -7.54 -6.65 -12.27
CA ALA A 74 -6.41 -6.85 -13.16
C ALA A 74 -5.51 -8.03 -12.74
N GLY A 75 -5.71 -8.63 -11.55
CA GLY A 75 -4.85 -9.69 -11.03
C GLY A 75 -3.45 -9.18 -10.66
N LEU A 76 -3.37 -7.92 -10.21
CA LEU A 76 -2.12 -7.22 -9.92
C LEU A 76 -1.87 -7.06 -8.41
N GLU A 77 -2.70 -7.67 -7.56
CA GLU A 77 -2.66 -7.48 -6.10
C GLU A 77 -1.28 -7.79 -5.52
N ASP A 78 -0.72 -8.96 -5.83
CA ASP A 78 0.56 -9.40 -5.30
C ASP A 78 1.71 -8.47 -5.71
N LYS A 79 1.66 -7.91 -6.94
CA LYS A 79 2.68 -6.98 -7.44
C LYS A 79 2.56 -5.61 -6.78
N ALA A 80 1.33 -5.14 -6.61
CA ALA A 80 1.07 -3.90 -5.91
C ALA A 80 1.45 -4.00 -4.43
N GLU A 81 1.14 -5.12 -3.78
CA GLU A 81 1.55 -5.41 -2.40
C GLU A 81 3.08 -5.39 -2.28
N ALA A 82 3.81 -6.10 -3.14
CA ALA A 82 5.27 -6.11 -3.12
C ALA A 82 5.88 -4.71 -3.30
N CYS A 83 5.32 -3.89 -4.20
CA CYS A 83 5.73 -2.50 -4.34
C CYS A 83 5.49 -1.71 -3.04
N VAL A 84 4.30 -1.82 -2.46
CA VAL A 84 3.96 -1.13 -1.22
C VAL A 84 4.85 -1.57 -0.05
N GLU A 85 5.10 -2.86 0.10
CA GLU A 85 6.01 -3.40 1.11
C GLU A 85 7.43 -2.82 0.97
N SER A 86 7.93 -2.73 -0.26
CA SER A 86 9.24 -2.13 -0.53
C SER A 86 9.27 -0.66 -0.10
N VAL A 87 8.22 0.13 -0.36
CA VAL A 87 8.10 1.53 0.05
C VAL A 87 8.07 1.65 1.58
N VAL A 88 7.22 0.89 2.26
CA VAL A 88 7.05 1.04 3.72
C VAL A 88 8.26 0.57 4.53
N SER A 89 9.11 -0.26 3.92
CA SER A 89 10.37 -0.73 4.51
C SER A 89 11.43 0.38 4.62
N GLU A 90 11.33 1.44 3.82
CA GLU A 90 12.28 2.55 3.79
C GLU A 90 12.22 3.42 5.05
N SER A 91 13.29 4.16 5.32
CA SER A 91 13.27 5.15 6.40
C SER A 91 12.43 6.37 6.01
N CYS A 92 11.88 7.08 7.01
CA CYS A 92 11.16 8.32 6.74
C CYS A 92 12.07 9.40 6.13
N GLU A 93 13.37 9.36 6.43
CA GLU A 93 14.33 10.29 5.82
C GLU A 93 14.48 10.00 4.33
N ASP A 94 14.60 8.73 3.94
CA ASP A 94 14.73 8.32 2.53
C ASP A 94 13.43 8.57 1.74
N LEU A 95 12.27 8.31 2.36
CA LEU A 95 10.97 8.57 1.73
C LEU A 95 10.68 10.06 1.54
N MET A 96 11.04 10.90 2.53
CA MET A 96 10.68 12.33 2.50
C MET A 96 11.75 13.20 1.84
N SER A 97 13.01 12.74 1.77
CA SER A 97 14.11 13.49 1.14
C SER A 97 14.26 13.23 -0.35
N ARG A 98 13.58 12.20 -0.89
CA ARG A 98 13.54 11.95 -2.34
C ARG A 98 12.65 13.00 -3.02
N GLU A 99 13.24 13.78 -3.92
CA GLU A 99 12.48 14.53 -4.91
C GLU A 99 12.07 13.58 -6.04
N GLY A 100 10.80 13.17 -6.08
CA GLY A 100 10.22 12.33 -7.14
C GLY A 100 9.63 11.00 -6.64
N ASP A 101 9.20 10.16 -7.59
CA ASP A 101 8.60 8.86 -7.29
C ASP A 101 9.58 7.92 -6.59
N PHE A 102 9.07 7.15 -5.63
CA PHE A 102 9.83 6.03 -5.09
C PHE A 102 10.02 4.96 -6.17
N THR A 103 11.27 4.65 -6.50
CA THR A 103 11.63 3.57 -7.43
C THR A 103 12.29 2.42 -6.66
N SER A 104 11.72 1.23 -6.79
CA SER A 104 12.26 -0.07 -6.42
C SER A 104 12.00 -1.08 -7.55
N PRO A 105 12.75 -2.19 -7.62
CA PRO A 105 12.46 -3.25 -8.60
C PRO A 105 11.01 -3.74 -8.55
N GLU A 106 10.45 -3.87 -7.36
CA GLU A 106 9.07 -4.31 -7.13
C GLU A 106 8.06 -3.30 -7.70
N CYS A 107 8.31 -2.01 -7.50
CA CYS A 107 7.46 -0.95 -8.07
C CYS A 107 7.62 -0.81 -9.58
N GLU A 108 8.80 -1.04 -10.14
CA GLU A 108 8.99 -1.07 -11.61
C GLU A 108 8.25 -2.24 -12.25
N GLU A 109 8.33 -3.43 -11.64
CA GLU A 109 7.57 -4.61 -12.10
C GLU A 109 6.07 -4.39 -12.02
N PHE A 110 5.60 -3.78 -10.95
CA PHE A 110 4.20 -3.42 -10.78
C PHE A 110 3.73 -2.42 -11.85
N LYS A 111 4.45 -1.30 -12.01
CA LYS A 111 4.13 -0.27 -13.03
C LYS A 111 4.06 -0.87 -14.43
N LYS A 112 5.05 -1.70 -14.80
CA LYS A 112 5.05 -2.40 -16.09
C LYS A 112 3.83 -3.30 -16.27
N ALA A 113 3.46 -4.07 -15.24
CA ALA A 113 2.32 -4.97 -15.31
C ALA A 113 0.98 -4.21 -15.37
N ALA A 114 0.90 -3.07 -14.70
CA ALA A 114 -0.25 -2.17 -14.76
C ALA A 114 -0.42 -1.56 -16.16
N ASP A 115 0.67 -1.07 -16.77
CA ASP A 115 0.69 -0.58 -18.14
C ASP A 115 0.22 -1.64 -19.15
N GLU A 116 0.73 -2.87 -19.03
CA GLU A 116 0.34 -4.00 -19.88
C GLU A 116 -1.15 -4.38 -19.70
N ALA A 117 -1.71 -4.15 -18.51
CA ALA A 117 -3.12 -4.38 -18.18
C ALA A 117 -4.03 -3.18 -18.51
N GLY A 118 -3.48 -2.03 -18.93
CA GLY A 118 -4.22 -0.80 -19.17
C GLY A 118 -4.77 -0.13 -17.90
N VAL A 119 -4.12 -0.35 -16.76
CA VAL A 119 -4.42 0.30 -15.48
C VAL A 119 -3.40 1.43 -15.29
N GLU A 120 -3.82 2.69 -15.41
CA GLU A 120 -2.96 3.84 -15.09
C GLU A 120 -2.71 3.90 -13.58
N VAL A 121 -1.43 3.89 -13.18
CA VAL A 121 -0.97 3.88 -11.77
C VAL A 121 -0.02 5.05 -11.47
N ASP A 122 -0.11 6.13 -12.25
CA ASP A 122 0.62 7.39 -12.07
C ASP A 122 0.14 8.20 -10.86
#